data_AF-A0A523V054-F1
#
_entry.id   AF-A0A523V054-F1
#
_cell.length_a   1.000
_cell.length_b   1.000
_cell.length_c   1.000
_cell.angle_alpha   90.00
_cell.angle_beta   90.00
_cell.angle_gamma   90.00
#
_symmetry.space_group_name_H-M   'P 1'
#
loop_
_entity.id
_entity.type
_entity.pdbx_description
1 polymer ?
#
loop_
_entity_poly.entity_id
_entity_poly.type
_entity_poly.pdbx_seq_one_letter_code
_entity_poly.pdbx_strand_id
1 'polypeptide(L)'
;MSRGYKTLELRRNKAAVKKFEDRIIEERKKLVPTVQELRSRIKESPYGPKTKALLEKWLEYDSIGEVGFGLFRCPPIIERGSRATVVDADGKEYLDLLSGFSVNNLGHCNEEIIEAIKDQSQELLQK
;
A
#
# COMPACT_ATOMS: atom_id res chain seq x y z
N MET A 1 -66.65 16.43 19.38
CA MET A 1 -65.29 15.98 19.77
C MET A 1 -64.43 15.81 18.52
N SER A 2 -63.72 16.86 18.07
CA SER A 2 -62.79 16.76 16.94
C SER A 2 -61.35 16.63 17.45
N ARG A 3 -60.76 15.44 17.31
CA ARG A 3 -59.34 15.23 17.62
C ARG A 3 -58.50 15.90 16.53
N GLY A 4 -57.88 17.03 16.86
CA GLY A 4 -56.90 17.69 16.01
C GLY A 4 -55.58 16.91 16.01
N TYR A 5 -55.22 16.32 14.88
CA TYR A 5 -53.89 15.78 14.68
C TYR A 5 -52.93 16.93 14.40
N LYS A 6 -52.05 17.24 15.35
CA LYS A 6 -50.90 18.14 15.13
C LYS A 6 -49.94 17.44 14.17
N THR A 7 -49.87 17.92 12.94
CA THR A 7 -48.82 17.56 12.00
C THR A 7 -47.49 18.00 12.61
N LEU A 8 -46.65 17.04 13.00
CA LEU A 8 -45.27 17.29 13.40
C LEU A 8 -44.51 17.77 12.16
N GLU A 9 -44.37 19.09 12.02
CA GLU A 9 -43.36 19.66 11.14
C GLU A 9 -41.99 19.22 11.67
N LEU A 10 -41.43 18.19 11.05
CA LEU A 10 -40.01 17.88 11.11
C LEU A 10 -39.27 19.15 10.66
N ARG A 11 -38.82 19.96 11.63
CA ARG A 11 -37.81 20.99 11.41
C ARG A 11 -36.58 20.29 10.84
N ARG A 12 -36.50 20.19 9.51
CA ARG A 12 -35.26 19.92 8.81
C ARG A 12 -34.32 21.04 9.20
N ASN A 13 -33.47 20.76 10.18
CA ASN A 13 -32.37 21.61 10.53
C ASN A 13 -31.47 21.65 9.28
N LYS A 14 -31.65 22.68 8.44
CA LYS A 14 -30.85 22.93 7.23
C LYS A 14 -29.46 23.44 7.64
N ALA A 15 -28.78 22.76 8.55
CA ALA A 15 -27.32 22.79 8.50
C ALA A 15 -26.98 22.26 7.10
N ALA A 16 -26.37 23.12 6.27
CA ALA A 16 -26.22 22.90 4.83
C ALA A 16 -25.64 21.51 4.55
N VAL A 17 -26.48 20.56 4.16
CA VAL A 17 -26.02 19.23 3.74
C VAL A 17 -25.21 19.45 2.47
N LYS A 18 -23.89 19.26 2.56
CA LYS A 18 -22.98 19.38 1.41
C LYS A 18 -23.51 18.57 0.23
N LYS A 19 -23.32 19.08 -0.99
CA LYS A 19 -23.73 18.33 -2.19
C LYS A 19 -23.03 16.98 -2.19
N PHE A 20 -23.66 15.98 -2.80
CA PHE A 20 -23.09 14.63 -2.87
C PHE A 20 -21.67 14.64 -3.44
N GLU A 21 -21.44 15.42 -4.51
CA GLU A 21 -20.14 15.62 -5.14
C GLU A 21 -19.09 16.14 -4.15
N ASP A 22 -19.42 17.19 -3.39
CA ASP A 22 -18.51 17.77 -2.39
C ASP A 22 -18.11 16.76 -1.33
N ARG A 23 -19.06 15.92 -0.89
CA ARG A 23 -18.80 14.85 0.07
C ARG A 23 -17.89 13.78 -0.52
N ILE A 24 -18.11 13.37 -1.76
CA ILE A 24 -17.26 12.38 -2.43
C ILE A 24 -15.82 12.90 -2.58
N ILE A 25 -15.65 14.17 -2.96
CA ILE A 25 -14.32 14.78 -3.08
C ILE A 25 -13.64 14.87 -1.71
N GLU A 26 -14.37 15.26 -0.67
CA GLU A 26 -13.85 15.33 0.70
C GLU A 26 -13.43 13.96 1.24
N GLU A 27 -14.25 12.92 1.05
CA GLU A 27 -13.90 11.56 1.45
C GLU A 27 -12.70 11.03 0.66
N ARG A 28 -12.64 11.27 -0.66
CA ARG A 28 -11.48 10.86 -1.49
C ARG A 28 -10.18 11.51 -1.02
N LYS A 29 -10.20 12.76 -0.59
CA LYS A 29 -9.01 13.45 -0.06
C LYS A 29 -8.46 12.78 1.20
N LYS A 30 -9.31 12.13 2.01
CA LYS A 30 -8.88 11.38 3.21
C LYS A 30 -8.20 10.05 2.87
N LEU A 31 -8.42 9.53 1.67
CA LEU A 31 -7.85 8.26 1.21
C LEU A 31 -6.43 8.41 0.66
N VAL A 32 -6.02 9.64 0.33
CA VAL A 32 -4.70 9.94 -0.22
C VAL A 32 -3.80 10.42 0.91
N PRO A 33 -2.78 9.64 1.32
CA PRO A 33 -1.84 10.09 2.34
C PRO A 33 -0.98 11.24 1.80
N THR A 34 -0.49 12.08 2.70
CA THR A 34 0.55 13.08 2.38
C THR A 34 1.94 12.47 2.52
N VAL A 35 2.93 13.05 1.83
CA VAL A 35 4.34 12.63 1.98
C VAL A 35 4.80 12.74 3.44
N GLN A 36 4.36 13.77 4.16
CA GLN A 36 4.67 13.97 5.57
C GLN A 36 4.10 12.85 6.45
N GLU A 37 2.87 12.42 6.18
CA GLU A 37 2.27 11.27 6.87
C GLU A 37 3.05 9.99 6.57
N LEU A 38 3.43 9.75 5.31
CA LEU A 38 4.22 8.58 4.95
C LEU A 38 5.59 8.57 5.64
N ARG A 39 6.28 9.73 5.71
CA ARG A 39 7.51 9.87 6.50
C ARG A 39 7.32 9.56 7.98
N SER A 40 6.18 9.94 8.57
CA SER A 40 5.85 9.56 9.95
C SER A 40 5.72 8.03 10.08
N ARG A 41 5.02 7.39 9.14
CA ARG A 41 4.87 5.92 9.11
C ARG A 41 6.22 5.21 8.98
N ILE A 42 7.13 5.73 8.14
CA ILE A 42 8.50 5.21 8.01
C ILE A 42 9.24 5.34 9.34
N LYS A 43 9.20 6.52 9.97
CA LYS A 43 9.89 6.76 11.25
C LYS A 43 9.40 5.83 12.37
N GLU A 44 8.09 5.67 12.47
CA GLU A 44 7.40 4.82 13.47
C GLU A 44 7.55 3.31 13.20
N SER A 45 7.94 2.92 11.98
CA SER A 45 8.05 1.51 11.61
C SER A 45 9.13 0.78 12.43
N PRO A 46 8.97 -0.54 12.64
CA PRO A 46 9.93 -1.36 13.36
C PRO A 46 11.21 -1.66 12.54
N TYR A 47 11.32 -1.13 11.32
CA TYR A 47 12.43 -1.43 10.42
C TYR A 47 13.75 -0.78 10.86
N GLY A 48 14.85 -1.36 10.41
CA GLY A 48 16.18 -0.85 10.67
C GLY A 48 16.55 0.34 9.78
N PRO A 49 17.77 0.88 9.96
CA PRO A 49 18.21 2.10 9.30
C PRO A 49 18.31 1.95 7.77
N LYS A 50 18.64 0.76 7.24
CA LYS A 50 18.81 0.57 5.80
C LYS A 50 17.46 0.54 5.10
N THR A 51 16.47 -0.19 5.63
CA THR A 51 15.10 -0.17 5.09
C THR A 51 14.51 1.23 5.15
N LYS A 52 14.65 1.94 6.29
CA LYS A 52 14.14 3.31 6.42
C LYS A 52 14.77 4.27 5.41
N ALA A 53 16.08 4.19 5.17
CA ALA A 53 16.75 5.01 4.16
C ALA A 53 16.26 4.72 2.73
N LEU A 54 15.98 3.46 2.42
CA LEU A 54 15.43 3.07 1.12
C LEU A 54 13.97 3.53 0.94
N LEU A 55 13.16 3.48 2.00
CA LEU A 55 11.80 4.02 1.99
C LEU A 55 11.77 5.54 1.81
N GLU A 56 12.72 6.28 2.41
CA GLU A 56 12.83 7.73 2.17
C GLU A 56 13.20 8.03 0.72
N LYS A 57 14.12 7.26 0.13
CA LYS A 57 14.40 7.35 -1.32
C LYS A 57 13.17 7.01 -2.14
N TRP A 58 12.39 6.00 -1.75
CA TRP A 58 11.14 5.67 -2.43
C TRP A 58 10.22 6.89 -2.51
N LEU A 59 9.98 7.58 -1.38
CA LEU A 59 9.16 8.80 -1.37
C LEU A 59 9.72 9.96 -2.20
N GLU A 60 11.00 9.95 -2.55
CA GLU A 60 11.64 10.95 -3.40
C GLU A 60 11.43 10.64 -4.89
N TYR A 61 11.52 9.36 -5.28
CA TYR A 61 11.57 8.96 -6.69
C TYR A 61 10.26 8.38 -7.25
N ASP A 62 9.31 7.99 -6.40
CA ASP A 62 8.08 7.31 -6.84
C ASP A 62 6.80 8.01 -6.34
N SER A 63 5.68 7.62 -6.94
CA SER A 63 4.36 8.06 -6.54
C SER A 63 3.94 7.45 -5.20
N ILE A 64 3.37 8.29 -4.34
CA ILE A 64 2.77 7.89 -3.06
C ILE A 64 1.56 6.95 -3.20
N GLY A 65 1.02 6.78 -4.41
CA GLY A 65 -0.09 5.88 -4.71
C GLY A 65 0.32 4.46 -5.07
N GLU A 66 1.61 4.13 -4.99
CA GLU A 66 2.12 2.79 -5.23
C GLU A 66 1.60 1.78 -4.16
N VAL A 67 1.51 0.51 -4.56
CA VAL A 67 0.88 -0.59 -3.81
C VAL A 67 1.42 -0.73 -2.38
N GLY A 68 2.72 -0.57 -2.18
CA GLY A 68 3.40 -0.62 -0.89
C GLY A 68 2.80 0.32 0.15
N PHE A 69 2.77 1.62 -0.11
CA PHE A 69 2.16 2.59 0.82
C PHE A 69 0.63 2.65 0.72
N GLY A 70 0.05 2.20 -0.40
CA GLY A 70 -1.39 2.16 -0.62
C GLY A 70 -2.11 1.06 0.17
N LEU A 71 -1.49 -0.12 0.30
CA LEU A 71 -2.10 -1.27 0.99
C LEU A 71 -1.55 -1.49 2.40
N PHE A 72 -0.30 -1.10 2.66
CA PHE A 72 0.35 -1.34 3.95
C PHE A 72 0.64 -0.04 4.66
N ARG A 73 0.65 -0.07 6.01
CA ARG A 73 1.02 1.10 6.82
C ARG A 73 2.44 1.55 6.48
N CYS A 74 3.37 0.61 6.35
CA CYS A 74 4.73 0.83 5.89
C CYS A 74 5.24 -0.52 5.38
N PRO A 75 5.64 -0.67 4.12
CA PRO A 75 6.13 -1.94 3.60
C PRO A 75 7.58 -2.20 4.03
N PRO A 76 8.00 -3.47 4.21
CA PRO A 76 9.41 -3.80 4.29
C PRO A 76 10.06 -3.61 2.92
N ILE A 77 11.37 -3.39 2.89
CA ILE A 77 12.15 -3.44 1.65
C ILE A 77 12.84 -4.80 1.59
N ILE A 78 12.33 -5.70 0.76
CA ILE A 78 12.88 -7.05 0.58
C ILE A 78 14.12 -6.99 -0.30
N GLU A 79 15.24 -7.56 0.18
CA GLU A 79 16.52 -7.59 -0.55
C GLU A 79 16.79 -8.94 -1.20
N ARG A 80 16.30 -10.04 -0.61
CA ARG A 80 16.45 -11.40 -1.16
C ARG A 80 15.32 -12.31 -0.68
N GLY A 81 15.14 -13.43 -1.37
CA GLY A 81 14.22 -14.48 -0.96
C GLY A 81 14.70 -15.86 -1.41
N SER A 82 14.21 -16.90 -0.74
CA SER A 82 14.45 -18.29 -1.13
C SER A 82 13.28 -19.15 -0.67
N ARG A 83 12.75 -20.00 -1.56
CA ARG A 83 11.60 -20.86 -1.27
C ARG A 83 10.44 -20.01 -0.73
N ALA A 84 10.00 -20.27 0.50
CA ALA A 84 8.89 -19.58 1.15
C ALA A 84 9.33 -18.43 2.07
N THR A 85 10.61 -18.03 2.08
CA THR A 85 11.11 -16.96 2.94
C THR A 85 11.65 -15.77 2.15
N VAL A 86 11.57 -14.60 2.77
CA VAL A 86 12.15 -13.35 2.27
C VAL A 86 12.94 -12.68 3.38
N VAL A 87 13.97 -11.93 3.02
CA VAL A 87 14.81 -11.19 3.96
C VAL A 87 14.79 -9.71 3.58
N ASP A 88 14.46 -8.85 4.54
CA ASP A 88 14.52 -7.41 4.32
C ASP A 88 15.95 -6.87 4.25
N ALA A 89 16.07 -5.61 3.85
CA ALA A 89 17.34 -4.93 3.68
C ALA A 89 18.16 -4.81 4.97
N ASP A 90 17.52 -4.92 6.15
CA ASP A 90 18.20 -4.93 7.46
C ASP A 90 18.54 -6.36 7.94
N GLY A 91 18.24 -7.39 7.14
CA GLY A 91 18.59 -8.78 7.41
C GLY A 91 17.54 -9.56 8.21
N LYS A 92 16.35 -9.00 8.46
CA LYS A 92 15.28 -9.73 9.14
C LYS A 92 14.58 -10.67 8.16
N GLU A 93 14.48 -11.94 8.54
CA GLU A 93 13.79 -12.97 7.76
C GLU A 93 12.30 -13.02 8.10
N TYR A 94 11.48 -13.29 7.08
CA TYR A 94 10.04 -13.43 7.14
C TYR A 94 9.62 -14.70 6.41
N LEU A 95 8.62 -15.40 6.96
CA LEU A 95 7.85 -16.37 6.20
C LEU A 95 6.89 -15.60 5.26
N ASP A 96 6.98 -15.85 3.96
CA ASP A 96 6.15 -15.18 2.97
C ASP A 96 4.78 -15.88 2.83
N LEU A 97 3.77 -15.23 3.41
CA LEU A 97 2.37 -15.63 3.31
C LEU A 97 1.58 -14.80 2.30
N LEU A 98 2.24 -13.89 1.57
CA LEU A 98 1.65 -13.06 0.53
C LEU A 98 1.93 -13.64 -0.87
N SER A 99 3.12 -14.23 -1.06
CA SER A 99 3.59 -14.81 -2.33
C SER A 99 3.46 -13.83 -3.51
N GLY A 100 3.70 -12.53 -3.26
CA GLY A 100 3.55 -11.49 -4.27
C GLY A 100 2.16 -11.45 -4.91
N PHE A 101 1.08 -11.61 -4.12
CA PHE A 101 -0.29 -11.78 -4.61
C PHE A 101 -0.43 -13.05 -5.48
N SER A 102 0.06 -14.17 -4.95
CA SER A 102 0.05 -15.50 -5.60
C SER A 102 0.88 -15.63 -6.89
N VAL A 103 1.80 -14.69 -7.15
CA VAL A 103 2.74 -14.76 -8.28
C VAL A 103 3.87 -15.75 -7.97
N ASN A 104 4.39 -15.75 -6.74
CA ASN A 104 5.60 -16.50 -6.37
C ASN A 104 5.29 -17.89 -5.78
N ASN A 105 4.27 -18.58 -6.32
CA ASN A 105 3.78 -19.85 -5.75
C ASN A 105 4.81 -20.98 -5.82
N LEU A 106 5.74 -20.94 -6.77
CA LEU A 106 6.85 -21.90 -6.89
C LEU A 106 8.05 -21.55 -5.97
N GLY A 107 7.88 -20.54 -5.12
CA GLY A 107 8.87 -20.00 -4.23
C GLY A 107 9.75 -18.93 -4.86
N HIS A 108 10.34 -18.10 -4.02
CA HIS A 108 11.36 -17.13 -4.38
C HIS A 108 12.62 -17.85 -4.87
N CYS A 109 13.23 -17.31 -5.92
CA CYS A 109 14.49 -17.78 -6.48
C CYS A 109 14.49 -19.30 -6.79
N ASN A 110 13.43 -19.79 -7.44
CA ASN A 110 13.37 -21.16 -7.93
C ASN A 110 14.47 -21.40 -8.98
N GLU A 111 15.28 -22.45 -8.77
CA GLU A 111 16.47 -22.72 -9.59
C GLU A 111 16.15 -22.96 -11.07
N GLU A 112 15.11 -23.75 -11.36
CA GLU A 112 14.70 -24.05 -12.75
C GLU A 112 14.25 -22.78 -13.49
N ILE A 113 13.52 -21.90 -12.80
CA ILE A 113 13.08 -20.61 -13.36
C ILE A 113 14.26 -19.68 -13.58
N ILE A 114 15.20 -19.61 -12.63
CA ILE A 114 16.39 -18.77 -12.74
C ILE A 114 17.21 -19.16 -13.96
N GLU A 115 17.49 -20.46 -14.15
CA GLU A 115 18.29 -20.92 -15.28
C GLU A 115 17.58 -20.61 -16.62
N ALA A 116 16.27 -20.86 -16.71
CA ALA A 116 15.49 -20.50 -17.90
C ALA A 116 15.53 -18.99 -18.21
N ILE A 117 15.47 -18.12 -17.20
CA ILE A 117 15.60 -16.66 -17.38
C ILE A 117 17.00 -16.30 -17.86
N LYS A 118 18.06 -16.86 -17.26
CA LYS A 118 19.44 -16.58 -17.63
C LYS A 118 19.70 -16.94 -19.08
N ASP A 119 19.31 -18.14 -19.50
CA ASP A 119 19.51 -18.61 -20.87
C ASP A 119 18.81 -17.69 -21.87
N GLN A 120 17.51 -17.42 -21.65
CA GLN A 120 16.73 -16.58 -22.56
C GLN A 120 17.20 -15.12 -22.58
N SER A 121 17.77 -14.62 -21.47
CA SER A 121 18.27 -13.24 -21.39
C SER A 121 19.37 -12.94 -22.41
N GLN A 122 20.14 -13.94 -22.82
CA GLN A 122 21.25 -13.79 -23.77
C GLN A 122 20.79 -13.74 -25.24
N GLU A 123 19.56 -14.19 -25.51
CA GLU A 123 19.04 -14.34 -26.87
C GLU A 123 18.22 -13.13 -27.34
N LEU A 124 17.43 -12.50 -26.46
CA LEU A 124 16.40 -11.53 -26.88
C LEU A 124 16.47 -10.15 -26.20
N LEU A 125 17.21 -9.99 -25.11
CA LEU A 125 17.29 -8.67 -24.46
C LEU A 125 18.05 -7.67 -25.36
N GLN A 126 17.60 -6.42 -25.32
CA GLN A 126 18.27 -5.32 -26.01
C GLN A 126 19.67 -5.11 -25.40
N LYS A 127 20.69 -5.03 -26.26
CA LYS A 127 22.08 -4.75 -25.88
C LYS A 127 22.39 -3.27 -25.92
#